data_AF-M5SDS2-F1
#
_entry.id   AF-M5SDS2-F1
#
_cell.length_a   1.000
_cell.length_b   1.000
_cell.length_c   1.000
_cell.angle_alpha   90.00
_cell.angle_beta   90.00
_cell.angle_gamma   90.00
#
_symmetry.space_group_name_H-M   'P 1'
#
loop_
_entity.id
_entity.type
_entity.pdbx_description
1 polymer ?
#
loop_
_entity_poly.entity_id
_entity_poly.type
_entity_poly.pdbx_seq_one_letter_code
_entity_poly.pdbx_strand_id
1 'polypeptide(L)'
;MSESLRQTIDSAQTSWVGCCWETAFGSRKLNLCGLSSRQALLAARALRGEEAACWRDAAEWLRRVEDDAAHAKELAEQSWTQATANHFVKAYELLSESAILESKYPVATRYRECLITLEGLVPKKCIPEGRLP
;
A
#
# COMPACT_ATOMS: atom_id res chain seq x y z
N MET A 1 -20.93 0.28 13.69
CA MET A 1 -19.83 0.37 12.71
C MET A 1 -19.57 -1.02 12.18
N SER A 2 -19.43 -1.20 10.86
CA SER A 2 -19.45 -2.54 10.26
C SER A 2 -18.15 -3.31 10.49
N GLU A 3 -18.26 -4.57 10.91
CA GLU A 3 -17.13 -5.51 10.95
C GLU A 3 -16.52 -5.72 9.55
N SER A 4 -17.32 -5.57 8.49
CA SER A 4 -16.88 -5.73 7.10
C SER A 4 -15.78 -4.74 6.68
N LEU A 5 -15.92 -3.44 7.00
CA LEU A 5 -14.87 -2.45 6.70
C LEU A 5 -13.58 -2.71 7.49
N ARG A 6 -13.68 -3.14 8.74
CA ARG A 6 -12.48 -3.46 9.53
C ARG A 6 -11.75 -4.67 8.95
N GLN A 7 -12.48 -5.71 8.58
CA GLN A 7 -11.92 -6.92 7.96
C GLN A 7 -11.22 -6.62 6.64
N THR A 8 -11.78 -5.77 5.78
CA THR A 8 -11.14 -5.40 4.51
C THR A 8 -9.86 -4.59 4.73
N ILE A 9 -9.87 -3.66 5.69
CA ILE A 9 -8.66 -2.91 6.08
C ILE A 9 -7.58 -3.85 6.63
N ASP A 10 -7.92 -4.75 7.56
CA ASP A 10 -6.96 -5.70 8.13
C ASP A 10 -6.37 -6.64 7.06
N SER A 11 -7.20 -7.09 6.11
CA SER A 11 -6.76 -7.90 4.98
C SER A 11 -5.80 -7.12 4.06
N ALA A 12 -6.12 -5.85 3.75
CA ALA A 12 -5.26 -5.02 2.91
C ALA A 12 -3.89 -4.76 3.56
N GLN A 13 -3.88 -4.44 4.86
CA GLN A 13 -2.67 -4.16 5.62
C GLN A 13 -1.74 -5.37 5.77
N THR A 14 -2.30 -6.58 5.90
CA THR A 14 -1.51 -7.81 6.03
C THR A 14 -1.00 -8.30 4.67
N SER A 15 -1.73 -8.00 3.60
CA SER A 15 -1.40 -8.46 2.25
C SER A 15 -0.37 -7.59 1.54
N TRP A 16 -0.24 -6.31 1.90
CA TRP A 16 0.77 -5.41 1.34
C TRP A 16 1.65 -4.80 2.44
N VAL A 17 2.83 -5.41 2.62
CA VAL A 17 3.87 -4.97 3.58
C VAL A 17 5.19 -4.59 2.89
N GLY A 18 5.25 -4.74 1.57
CA GLY A 18 6.46 -4.59 0.76
C GLY A 18 6.28 -5.18 -0.63
N CYS A 19 7.38 -5.58 -1.28
CA CYS A 19 7.32 -6.20 -2.60
C CYS A 19 6.76 -7.62 -2.53
N CYS A 20 5.50 -7.81 -2.95
CA CYS A 20 4.79 -9.09 -2.98
C CYS A 20 4.55 -9.63 -4.40
N TRP A 21 5.22 -9.05 -5.40
CA TRP A 21 5.09 -9.43 -6.80
C TRP A 21 6.45 -9.70 -7.41
N GLU A 22 6.46 -10.46 -8.51
CA GLU A 22 7.67 -10.72 -9.27
C GLU A 22 8.16 -9.44 -9.95
N THR A 23 9.44 -9.13 -9.76
CA THR A 23 10.09 -7.98 -10.40
C THR A 23 11.20 -8.44 -11.34
N ALA A 24 11.51 -7.61 -12.33
CA ALA A 24 12.72 -7.72 -13.13
C ALA A 24 13.56 -6.45 -12.90
N PHE A 25 14.10 -6.29 -11.69
CA PHE A 25 14.77 -5.05 -11.28
C PHE A 25 16.21 -4.94 -11.82
N GLY A 26 16.53 -3.79 -12.43
CA GLY A 26 17.87 -3.47 -12.93
C GLY A 26 18.32 -4.31 -14.14
N SER A 27 19.57 -4.12 -14.55
CA SER A 27 20.18 -4.82 -15.70
C SER A 27 20.21 -6.34 -15.54
N ARG A 28 20.17 -6.83 -14.30
CA ARG A 28 20.21 -8.26 -13.97
C ARG A 28 18.84 -8.88 -13.74
N LYS A 29 17.75 -8.12 -13.93
CA LYS A 29 16.37 -8.59 -13.78
C LYS A 29 16.14 -9.30 -12.44
N LEU A 30 16.60 -8.69 -11.34
CA LEU A 30 16.46 -9.26 -10.01
C LEU A 30 14.97 -9.38 -9.62
N ASN A 31 14.60 -10.56 -9.13
CA ASN A 31 13.31 -10.78 -8.52
C ASN A 31 13.38 -10.39 -7.04
N LEU A 32 12.63 -9.36 -6.66
CA LEU A 32 12.56 -8.78 -5.33
C LEU A 32 11.30 -9.23 -4.57
N CYS A 33 10.51 -10.14 -5.15
CA CYS A 33 9.33 -10.71 -4.52
C CYS A 33 9.70 -11.35 -3.17
N GLY A 34 9.04 -10.90 -2.10
CA GLY A 34 9.25 -11.39 -0.74
C GLY A 34 10.57 -10.94 -0.09
N LEU A 35 11.38 -10.09 -0.75
CA LEU A 35 12.59 -9.55 -0.18
C LEU A 35 12.32 -8.20 0.51
N SER A 36 12.96 -8.03 1.67
CA SER A 36 13.03 -6.75 2.36
C SER A 36 14.22 -5.91 1.92
N SER A 37 14.13 -4.59 2.10
CA SER A 37 15.24 -3.66 1.88
C SER A 37 16.50 -4.08 2.65
N ARG A 38 16.33 -4.59 3.87
CA ARG A 38 17.42 -5.11 4.70
C ARG A 38 18.10 -6.34 4.09
N GLN A 39 17.33 -7.28 3.54
CA GLN A 39 17.89 -8.47 2.88
C GLN A 39 18.64 -8.09 1.60
N ALA A 40 18.09 -7.18 0.80
CA ALA A 40 18.76 -6.66 -0.39
C ALA A 40 20.08 -5.94 -0.04
N LEU A 41 20.10 -5.17 1.05
CA LEU A 41 21.32 -4.51 1.54
C LEU A 41 22.38 -5.51 2.02
N LEU A 42 21.97 -6.62 2.65
CA LEU A 42 22.88 -7.70 3.02
C LEU A 42 23.48 -8.37 1.78
N ALA A 43 22.66 -8.65 0.75
CA ALA A 43 23.15 -9.17 -0.52
C ALA A 43 24.16 -8.21 -1.17
N ALA A 44 23.87 -6.91 -1.16
CA ALA A 44 24.80 -5.90 -1.67
C ALA A 44 26.16 -5.90 -0.97
N ARG A 45 26.19 -6.14 0.35
CA ARG A 45 27.44 -6.19 1.15
C ARG A 45 28.24 -7.46 0.90
N ALA A 46 27.59 -8.56 0.55
CA ALA A 46 28.24 -9.83 0.27
C ALA A 46 28.85 -9.89 -1.14
N LEU A 47 28.34 -9.09 -2.07
CA LEU A 47 28.75 -9.07 -3.47
C LEU A 47 29.75 -7.94 -3.76
N ARG A 48 30.32 -7.92 -4.98
CA ARG A 48 31.28 -6.89 -5.42
C ARG A 48 30.90 -6.33 -6.77
N GLY A 49 31.43 -5.15 -7.09
CA GLY A 49 31.29 -4.51 -8.40
C GLY A 49 29.83 -4.15 -8.74
N GLU A 50 29.46 -4.34 -10.00
CA GLU A 50 28.14 -3.98 -10.53
C GLU A 50 26.99 -4.73 -9.85
N GLU A 51 27.23 -5.97 -9.40
CA GLU A 51 26.20 -6.74 -8.69
C GLU A 51 25.85 -6.08 -7.36
N ALA A 52 26.86 -5.64 -6.60
CA ALA A 52 26.67 -4.91 -5.35
C ALA A 52 25.99 -3.55 -5.56
N ALA A 53 26.23 -2.89 -6.70
CA ALA A 53 25.52 -1.66 -7.05
C ALA A 53 24.04 -1.92 -7.33
N CYS A 54 23.73 -2.92 -8.16
CA CYS A 54 22.35 -3.29 -8.48
C CYS A 54 21.54 -3.70 -7.24
N TRP A 55 22.14 -4.42 -6.29
CA TRP A 55 21.49 -4.75 -5.02
C TRP A 55 21.30 -3.56 -4.08
N ARG A 56 22.18 -2.54 -4.14
CA ARG A 56 21.96 -1.28 -3.39
C ARG A 56 20.76 -0.52 -3.94
N ASP A 57 20.68 -0.39 -5.26
CA ASP A 57 19.55 0.28 -5.91
C ASP A 57 18.24 -0.47 -5.62
N ALA A 58 18.28 -1.81 -5.64
CA ALA A 58 17.15 -2.65 -5.27
C ALA A 58 16.73 -2.44 -3.80
N ALA A 59 17.69 -2.33 -2.88
CA ALA A 59 17.42 -2.08 -1.47
C ALA A 59 16.77 -0.69 -1.25
N GLU A 60 17.24 0.34 -1.97
CA GLU A 60 16.65 1.66 -1.91
C GLU A 60 15.23 1.69 -2.48
N TRP A 61 14.99 1.00 -3.59
CA TRP A 61 13.66 0.86 -4.16
C TRP A 61 12.73 0.10 -3.22
N LEU A 62 13.15 -1.05 -2.68
CA LEU A 62 12.38 -1.83 -1.71
C LEU A 62 12.01 -1.01 -0.48
N ARG A 63 12.94 -0.18 0.02
CA ARG A 63 12.65 0.71 1.15
C ARG A 63 11.51 1.67 0.82
N ARG A 64 11.47 2.25 -0.38
CA ARG A 64 10.35 3.13 -0.79
C ARG A 64 9.02 2.38 -0.86
N VAL A 65 9.03 1.12 -1.33
CA VAL A 65 7.83 0.28 -1.35
C VAL A 65 7.35 -0.02 0.07
N GLU A 66 8.26 -0.37 0.98
CA GLU A 66 7.97 -0.63 2.40
C GLU A 66 7.43 0.63 3.09
N ASP A 67 8.04 1.79 2.85
CA ASP A 67 7.61 3.08 3.39
C ASP A 67 6.21 3.47 2.87
N ASP A 68 5.96 3.34 1.56
CA ASP A 68 4.63 3.58 0.97
C ASP A 68 3.57 2.63 1.55
N ALA A 69 3.90 1.34 1.74
CA ALA A 69 3.00 0.36 2.35
C ALA A 69 2.68 0.69 3.82
N ALA A 70 3.69 1.11 4.60
CA ALA A 70 3.51 1.55 5.98
C ALA A 70 2.63 2.81 6.07
N HIS A 71 2.85 3.77 5.17
CA HIS A 71 2.05 4.99 5.11
C HIS A 71 0.60 4.70 4.69
N ALA A 72 0.39 3.83 3.69
CA ALA A 72 -0.93 3.39 3.28
C ALA A 72 -1.71 2.71 4.41
N LYS A 73 -1.01 1.90 5.23
CA LYS A 73 -1.56 1.28 6.43
C LYS A 73 -1.97 2.32 7.48
N GLU A 74 -1.14 3.32 7.73
CA GLU A 74 -1.45 4.38 8.68
C GLU A 74 -2.70 5.18 8.25
N LEU A 75 -2.78 5.56 6.98
CA LEU A 75 -3.95 6.24 6.41
C LEU A 75 -5.22 5.40 6.56
N ALA A 76 -5.14 4.09 6.35
CA ALA A 76 -6.27 3.19 6.52
C ALA A 76 -6.75 3.09 7.99
N GLU A 77 -5.82 3.05 8.96
CA GLU A 77 -6.18 3.12 10.40
C GLU A 77 -6.82 4.46 10.78
N GLN A 78 -6.29 5.56 10.24
CA GLN A 78 -6.88 6.89 10.43
C GLN A 78 -8.29 6.94 9.82
N SER A 79 -8.48 6.35 8.63
CA SER A 79 -9.79 6.26 7.97
C SER A 79 -10.80 5.51 8.84
N TRP A 80 -10.42 4.36 9.40
CA TRP A 80 -11.26 3.62 10.34
C TRP A 80 -11.65 4.47 11.56
N THR A 81 -10.68 5.21 12.12
CA THR A 81 -10.93 6.12 13.24
C THR A 81 -11.92 7.23 12.87
N GLN A 82 -11.81 7.82 11.68
CA GLN A 82 -12.74 8.84 11.21
C GLN A 82 -14.12 8.26 10.89
N ALA A 83 -14.20 7.06 10.30
CA ALA A 83 -15.45 6.36 10.01
C ALA A 83 -16.22 6.04 11.29
N THR A 84 -15.53 5.55 12.33
CA THR A 84 -16.15 5.30 13.64
C THR A 84 -16.62 6.57 14.34
N ALA A 85 -15.99 7.72 14.08
CA ALA A 85 -16.42 9.04 14.50
C ALA A 85 -17.52 9.67 13.60
N ASN A 86 -18.08 8.94 12.63
CA ASN A 86 -19.05 9.42 11.63
C ASN A 86 -18.52 10.52 10.69
N HIS A 87 -17.20 10.73 10.59
CA HIS A 87 -16.57 11.65 9.65
C HIS A 87 -16.29 10.96 8.30
N PHE A 88 -17.36 10.56 7.61
CA PHE A 88 -17.27 9.72 6.40
C PHE A 88 -16.51 10.36 5.23
N VAL A 89 -16.62 11.69 5.03
CA VAL A 89 -15.87 12.39 3.99
C VAL A 89 -14.37 12.27 4.23
N LYS A 90 -13.93 12.51 5.47
CA LYS A 90 -12.52 12.40 5.85
C LYS A 90 -12.01 10.96 5.81
N ALA A 91 -12.85 10.00 6.20
CA ALA A 91 -12.55 8.58 6.08
C ALA A 91 -12.31 8.18 4.61
N TYR A 92 -13.14 8.70 3.70
CA TYR A 92 -13.01 8.48 2.27
C TYR A 92 -11.72 9.07 1.71
N GLU A 93 -11.41 10.32 2.04
CA GLU A 93 -10.18 11.00 1.63
C GLU A 93 -8.94 10.18 2.03
N LEU A 94 -8.86 9.77 3.30
CA LEU A 94 -7.75 8.97 3.82
C LEU A 94 -7.58 7.62 3.10
N LEU A 95 -8.67 6.90 2.84
CA LEU A 95 -8.60 5.64 2.09
C LEU A 95 -8.26 5.87 0.61
N SER A 96 -8.69 7.00 0.04
CA SER A 96 -8.36 7.35 -1.35
C SER A 96 -6.86 7.65 -1.49
N GLU A 97 -6.26 8.33 -0.52
CA GLU A 97 -4.80 8.55 -0.47
C GLU A 97 -4.04 7.23 -0.33
N SER A 98 -4.52 6.32 0.52
CA SER A 98 -3.95 4.97 0.66
C SER A 98 -3.99 4.19 -0.67
N ALA A 99 -5.11 4.25 -1.39
CA ALA A 99 -5.25 3.63 -2.71
C ALA A 99 -4.36 4.28 -3.79
N ILE A 100 -4.13 5.59 -3.73
CA ILE A 100 -3.20 6.29 -4.61
C ILE A 100 -1.76 5.81 -4.39
N LEU A 101 -1.35 5.60 -3.13
CA LEU A 101 -0.02 5.03 -2.83
C LEU A 101 0.12 3.62 -3.42
N GLU A 102 -0.90 2.78 -3.29
CA GLU A 102 -0.90 1.43 -3.86
C GLU A 102 -0.85 1.45 -5.40
N SER A 103 -1.54 2.41 -6.04
CA SER A 103 -1.63 2.57 -7.50
C SER A 103 -0.31 2.77 -8.23
N LYS A 104 0.76 3.13 -7.50
CA LYS A 104 2.13 3.21 -8.03
C LYS A 104 2.69 1.83 -8.40
N TYR A 105 2.11 0.77 -7.86
CA TYR A 105 2.65 -0.59 -7.93
C TYR A 105 1.70 -1.54 -8.69
N PRO A 106 2.21 -2.63 -9.28
CA PRO A 106 1.40 -3.53 -10.12
C PRO A 106 0.27 -4.29 -9.40
N VAL A 107 0.22 -4.25 -8.06
CA VAL A 107 -0.70 -5.07 -7.22
C VAL A 107 -1.87 -4.24 -6.68
N ALA A 108 -2.20 -3.14 -7.36
CA ALA A 108 -2.97 -2.00 -6.88
C ALA A 108 -4.50 -2.14 -6.76
N THR A 109 -4.99 -3.11 -5.98
CA THR A 109 -6.43 -3.26 -5.79
C THR A 109 -6.91 -3.45 -4.35
N ARG A 110 -6.02 -3.57 -3.36
CA ARG A 110 -6.45 -3.93 -1.99
C ARG A 110 -7.14 -2.78 -1.27
N TYR A 111 -6.58 -1.58 -1.32
CA TYR A 111 -7.19 -0.40 -0.70
C TYR A 111 -8.39 0.13 -1.51
N ARG A 112 -8.49 -0.23 -2.78
CA ARG A 112 -9.68 0.05 -3.60
C ARG A 112 -10.91 -0.74 -3.14
N GLU A 113 -10.74 -1.98 -2.68
CA GLU A 113 -11.83 -2.77 -2.09
C GLU A 113 -12.33 -2.17 -0.76
N CYS A 114 -11.42 -1.57 0.00
CA CYS A 114 -11.76 -0.84 1.23
C CYS A 114 -12.65 0.38 0.93
N LEU A 115 -12.36 1.12 -0.16
CA LEU A 115 -13.19 2.26 -0.60
C LEU A 115 -14.61 1.84 -0.97
N ILE A 116 -14.76 0.77 -1.77
CA ILE A 116 -16.08 0.24 -2.15
C ILE A 116 -16.89 -0.16 -0.91
N THR A 117 -16.22 -0.81 0.05
CA THR A 117 -16.85 -1.21 1.32
C THR A 117 -17.29 0.01 2.12
N LEU A 118 -16.44 1.05 2.21
CA LEU A 118 -16.78 2.29 2.89
C LEU A 118 -17.97 3.00 2.23
N GLU A 119 -17.97 3.16 0.90
CA GLU A 119 -19.05 3.78 0.13
C GLU A 119 -20.41 3.08 0.36
N GLY A 120 -20.41 1.75 0.43
CA GLY A 120 -21.62 0.97 0.74
C GLY A 120 -22.19 1.22 2.14
N LEU A 121 -21.40 1.79 3.06
CA LEU A 121 -21.78 2.11 4.44
C LEU A 121 -22.15 3.59 4.64
N VAL A 122 -21.75 4.47 3.71
CA VAL A 122 -22.07 5.90 3.78
C VAL A 122 -23.54 6.10 3.39
N PRO A 123 -24.37 6.73 4.23
CA PRO A 123 -25.72 7.11 3.83
C PRO A 123 -25.65 8.04 2.61
N LYS A 124 -26.46 7.80 1.57
CA LYS A 124 -26.46 8.54 0.29
C LYS A 124 -26.49 10.09 0.41
N LYS A 125 -26.89 10.62 1.58
CA LYS A 125 -26.89 12.07 1.89
C LYS A 125 -25.51 12.67 2.20
N CYS A 126 -24.49 11.85 2.46
CA CYS A 126 -23.14 12.30 2.85
C CYS A 126 -22.09 12.12 1.75
N ILE A 127 -22.48 11.60 0.58
CA ILE A 127 -21.60 11.46 -0.58
C ILE A 127 -21.55 12.84 -1.25
N PRO A 128 -20.39 13.49 -1.39
CA PRO A 128 -20.30 14.73 -2.14
C PRO A 128 -20.68 14.43 -3.60
N GLU A 129 -21.86 14.91 -4.01
CA GLU A 129 -22.30 14.86 -5.41
C GLU A 129 -21.24 15.59 -6.25
N GLY A 130 -20.47 14.85 -7.05
CA GLY A 130 -19.55 15.47 -8.02
C GLY A 130 -18.19 14.81 -8.26
N ARG A 131 -17.87 13.65 -7.70
CA ARG A 131 -16.65 12.90 -8.09
C ARG A 131 -16.93 11.41 -8.29
N LEU A 132 -17.60 11.09 -9.38
CA LEU A 132 -17.44 9.82 -10.09
C LEU A 132 -16.77 10.16 -11.43
N PRO A 133 -15.65 9.52 -11.81
CA PRO A 133 -15.25 9.46 -13.21
C PRO A 133 -16.25 8.65 -14.04
#